data_AF-A0A4U1CBG3-F1
#
_entry.id   AF-A0A4U1CBG3-F1
#
_cell.length_a   1.000
_cell.length_b   1.000
_cell.length_c   1.000
_cell.angle_alpha   90.00
_cell.angle_beta   90.00
_cell.angle_gamma   90.00
#
_symmetry.space_group_name_H-M   'P 1'
#
loop_
_entity.id
_entity.type
_entity.pdbx_description
1 polymer ?
#
loop_
_entity_poly.entity_id
_entity_poly.type
_entity_poly.pdbx_seq_one_letter_code
_entity_poly.pdbx_strand_id
1 'polypeptide(L)'
;MASVTERIDLINSLELIGREKNEKVEMHLQSNFYILLLSCIAFSITFIIVLLAAITEVFGIDFRFNWNKTSLLVLLSINAYDAIGNALYKRIILKHLKFLETSSANNFDLQLNDDLADIASKLHQPLSRNIILGALMIIILIGCITQTFMDNQFIYYKFFIIPTLLFYVLASLNIWNNYKKLKANINEVESSQPSFSTV
;
A
#
# COMPACT_ATOMS: atom_id res chain seq x y z
N MET A 1 -19.43 20.71 13.63
CA MET A 1 -17.99 21.02 13.78
C MET A 1 -17.38 19.90 14.58
N ALA A 2 -16.23 19.40 14.15
CA ALA A 2 -15.47 18.38 14.87
C ALA A 2 -14.26 19.01 15.58
N SER A 3 -13.82 18.38 16.67
CA SER A 3 -12.64 18.80 17.43
C SER A 3 -11.39 18.00 17.04
N VAL A 4 -10.21 18.57 17.30
CA VAL A 4 -8.92 17.87 17.15
C VAL A 4 -8.87 16.60 18.01
N THR A 5 -9.48 16.62 19.20
CA THR A 5 -9.54 15.45 20.08
C THR A 5 -10.35 14.30 19.44
N GLU A 6 -11.50 14.61 18.85
CA GLU A 6 -12.31 13.61 18.12
C GLU A 6 -11.54 13.01 16.95
N ARG A 7 -10.76 13.84 16.23
CA ARG A 7 -9.88 13.36 15.15
C ARG A 7 -8.84 12.38 15.62
N ILE A 8 -8.17 12.70 16.74
CA ILE A 8 -7.14 11.87 17.35
C ILE A 8 -7.73 10.53 17.79
N ASP A 9 -8.91 10.56 18.42
CA ASP A 9 -9.61 9.35 18.86
C ASP A 9 -10.05 8.48 17.69
N LEU A 10 -10.58 9.09 16.63
CA LEU A 10 -10.88 8.39 15.37
C LEU A 10 -9.62 7.71 14.82
N ILE A 11 -8.50 8.44 14.68
CA ILE A 11 -7.25 7.90 14.12
C ILE A 11 -6.73 6.73 14.97
N ASN A 12 -6.73 6.85 16.29
CA ASN A 12 -6.26 5.77 17.18
C ASN A 12 -7.17 4.54 17.13
N SER A 13 -8.45 4.69 16.77
CA SER A 13 -9.38 3.56 16.57
C SER A 13 -9.20 2.82 15.24
N LEU A 14 -8.43 3.38 14.29
CA LEU A 14 -8.21 2.76 12.99
C LEU A 14 -7.34 1.50 13.11
N GLU A 15 -7.85 0.39 12.59
CA GLU A 15 -7.15 -0.92 12.61
C GLU A 15 -5.76 -0.85 11.95
N LEU A 16 -5.62 -0.06 10.89
CA LEU A 16 -4.36 0.20 10.18
C LEU A 16 -3.26 0.77 11.12
N ILE A 17 -3.64 1.51 12.16
CA ILE A 17 -2.71 2.12 13.10
C ILE A 17 -2.30 1.10 14.16
N GLY A 18 -3.25 0.35 14.73
CA GLY A 18 -2.98 -0.74 15.66
C GLY A 18 -2.08 -0.31 16.84
N ARG A 19 -2.38 0.86 17.42
CA ARG A 19 -1.64 1.49 18.52
C ARG A 19 -2.57 1.67 19.72
N GLU A 20 -2.05 1.51 20.92
CA GLU A 20 -2.74 1.99 22.13
C GLU A 20 -2.54 3.51 22.30
N LYS A 21 -3.59 4.23 22.72
CA LYS A 21 -3.58 5.71 22.87
C LYS A 21 -2.39 6.28 23.66
N ASN A 22 -1.80 5.48 24.56
CA ASN A 22 -0.70 5.87 25.45
C ASN A 22 0.71 5.62 24.89
N GLU A 23 0.86 4.85 23.80
CA GLU A 23 2.18 4.59 23.21
C GLU A 23 2.73 5.84 22.51
N LYS A 24 4.03 5.98 22.26
CA LYS A 24 4.57 7.17 21.59
C LYS A 24 4.38 7.11 20.07
N VAL A 25 3.77 8.12 19.45
CA VAL A 25 3.64 8.24 17.97
C VAL A 25 4.98 8.09 17.28
N GLU A 26 6.05 8.68 17.84
CA GLU A 26 7.38 8.65 17.26
C GLU A 26 7.93 7.22 17.08
N MET A 27 7.67 6.33 18.04
CA MET A 27 8.11 4.94 17.95
C MET A 27 7.42 4.21 16.79
N HIS A 28 6.12 4.45 16.61
CA HIS A 28 5.35 3.89 15.50
C HIS A 28 5.77 4.49 14.15
N LEU A 29 6.10 5.78 14.10
CA LEU A 29 6.66 6.42 12.90
C LEU A 29 8.00 5.79 12.50
N GLN A 30 8.89 5.55 13.46
CA GLN A 30 10.19 4.92 13.21
C GLN A 30 10.05 3.45 12.81
N SER A 31 9.26 2.66 13.53
CA SER A 31 8.99 1.26 13.17
C SER A 31 8.41 1.16 11.75
N ASN A 32 7.40 1.97 11.45
CA ASN A 32 6.79 1.99 10.12
C ASN A 32 7.73 2.52 9.03
N PHE A 33 8.70 3.39 9.36
CA PHE A 33 9.76 3.79 8.44
C PHE A 33 10.57 2.57 7.97
N TYR A 34 11.02 1.73 8.91
CA TYR A 34 11.83 0.56 8.59
C TYR A 34 11.03 -0.50 7.82
N ILE A 35 9.77 -0.74 8.19
CA ILE A 35 8.86 -1.64 7.45
C ILE A 35 8.68 -1.16 6.01
N LEU A 36 8.41 0.14 5.81
CA LEU A 36 8.28 0.72 4.48
C LEU A 36 9.57 0.57 3.67
N LEU A 37 10.72 0.88 4.27
CA LEU A 37 12.02 0.77 3.62
C LEU A 37 12.31 -0.66 3.18
N LEU A 38 12.12 -1.63 4.08
CA LEU A 38 12.36 -3.04 3.80
C LEU A 38 11.42 -3.55 2.70
N SER A 39 10.14 -3.16 2.75
CA SER A 39 9.15 -3.54 1.74
C SER A 39 9.49 -2.95 0.37
N CYS A 40 9.92 -1.67 0.33
CA CYS A 40 10.42 -1.04 -0.89
C CYS A 40 11.63 -1.75 -1.49
N ILE A 41 12.60 -2.14 -0.66
CA ILE A 41 13.79 -2.89 -1.12
C ILE A 41 13.39 -4.27 -1.66
N ALA A 42 12.59 -5.03 -0.90
CA ALA A 42 12.13 -6.35 -1.29
C ALA A 42 11.31 -6.31 -2.59
N PHE A 43 10.39 -5.35 -2.71
CA PHE A 43 9.63 -5.13 -3.93
C PHE A 43 10.54 -4.75 -5.09
N SER A 44 11.45 -3.79 -4.93
CA SER A 44 12.32 -3.33 -6.02
C SER A 44 13.16 -4.48 -6.58
N ILE A 45 13.77 -5.29 -5.71
CA ILE A 45 14.58 -6.43 -6.12
C ILE A 45 13.73 -7.45 -6.88
N THR A 46 12.60 -7.86 -6.29
CA THR A 46 11.73 -8.89 -6.90
C THR A 46 11.08 -8.41 -8.20
N PHE A 47 10.62 -7.16 -8.22
CA PHE A 47 9.97 -6.54 -9.37
C PHE A 47 10.93 -6.38 -10.56
N ILE A 48 12.19 -5.96 -10.31
CA ILE A 48 13.21 -5.90 -11.37
C ILE A 48 13.42 -7.29 -11.99
N ILE A 49 13.51 -8.34 -11.17
CA ILE A 49 13.68 -9.72 -11.68
C ILE A 49 12.45 -10.14 -12.50
N VAL A 50 11.24 -9.89 -11.99
CA VAL A 50 9.98 -10.20 -12.69
C VAL A 50 9.88 -9.46 -14.02
N LEU A 51 10.23 -8.18 -14.06
CA LEU A 51 10.22 -7.38 -15.29
C LEU A 51 11.25 -7.87 -16.30
N LEU A 52 12.49 -8.13 -15.86
CA LEU A 52 13.52 -8.66 -16.74
C LEU A 52 13.09 -10.00 -17.32
N ALA A 53 12.59 -10.91 -16.49
CA ALA A 53 12.11 -12.22 -16.91
C ALA A 53 10.98 -12.12 -17.96
N ALA A 54 10.02 -11.21 -17.74
CA ALA A 54 8.93 -10.97 -18.67
C ALA A 54 9.43 -10.42 -20.01
N ILE A 55 10.33 -9.42 -19.98
CA ILE A 55 10.91 -8.82 -21.19
C ILE A 55 11.68 -9.88 -21.97
N THR A 56 12.56 -10.62 -21.31
CA THR A 56 13.39 -11.63 -21.96
C THR A 56 12.56 -12.75 -22.60
N GLU A 57 11.47 -13.16 -21.95
CA GLU A 57 10.55 -14.16 -22.50
C GLU A 57 9.84 -13.64 -23.76
N VAL A 58 9.39 -12.37 -23.75
CA VAL A 58 8.72 -11.74 -24.90
C VAL A 58 9.65 -11.61 -26.11
N PHE A 59 10.93 -11.29 -25.88
CA PHE A 59 11.92 -11.12 -26.95
C PHE A 59 12.68 -12.41 -27.30
N GLY A 60 12.39 -13.54 -26.65
CA GLY A 60 13.09 -14.80 -26.87
C GLY A 60 14.58 -14.76 -26.50
N ILE A 61 14.95 -13.95 -25.50
CA ILE A 61 16.32 -13.80 -25.01
C ILE A 61 16.55 -14.81 -23.88
N ASP A 62 17.65 -15.57 -23.97
CA ASP A 62 18.06 -16.48 -22.90
C ASP A 62 18.58 -15.71 -21.69
N PHE A 63 17.81 -15.74 -20.61
CA PHE A 63 18.15 -15.12 -19.33
C PHE A 63 18.11 -16.13 -18.20
N ARG A 64 19.01 -16.00 -17.22
CA ARG A 64 19.17 -16.95 -16.10
C ARG A 64 17.87 -17.11 -15.28
N PHE A 65 17.12 -16.02 -15.12
CA PHE A 65 15.80 -16.01 -14.50
C PHE A 65 14.72 -15.92 -15.59
N ASN A 66 14.61 -16.97 -16.41
CA ASN A 66 13.52 -17.04 -17.38
C ASN A 66 12.16 -16.99 -16.69
N TRP A 67 11.12 -16.52 -17.40
CA TRP A 67 9.78 -16.33 -16.84
C TRP A 67 9.31 -17.58 -16.09
N ASN A 68 9.52 -18.75 -16.67
CA ASN A 68 9.13 -20.04 -16.08
C ASN A 68 9.68 -20.31 -14.67
N LYS A 69 10.80 -19.71 -14.24
CA LYS A 69 11.35 -19.91 -12.88
C LYS A 69 10.95 -18.82 -11.89
N THR A 70 10.10 -17.87 -12.28
CA THR A 70 9.77 -16.69 -11.47
C THR A 70 8.47 -16.80 -10.67
N SER A 71 7.75 -17.92 -10.70
CA SER A 71 6.44 -18.07 -10.04
C SER A 71 6.42 -17.61 -8.58
N LEU A 72 7.34 -18.10 -7.76
CA LEU A 72 7.44 -17.69 -6.36
C LEU A 72 7.88 -16.23 -6.20
N LEU A 73 8.72 -15.72 -7.11
CA LEU A 73 9.15 -14.32 -7.11
C LEU A 73 8.01 -13.38 -7.47
N VAL A 74 7.11 -13.78 -8.37
CA VAL A 74 5.90 -13.02 -8.71
C VAL A 74 5.01 -12.88 -7.47
N LEU A 75 4.74 -13.98 -6.76
CA LEU A 75 3.93 -13.95 -5.54
C LEU A 75 4.58 -13.11 -4.43
N LEU A 76 5.90 -13.25 -4.24
CA LEU A 76 6.64 -12.46 -3.27
C LEU A 76 6.61 -10.97 -3.61
N SER A 77 6.74 -10.63 -4.89
CA SER A 77 6.69 -9.25 -5.37
C SER A 77 5.32 -8.61 -5.16
N ILE A 78 4.23 -9.35 -5.42
CA ILE A 78 2.85 -8.88 -5.15
C ILE A 78 2.64 -8.62 -3.65
N ASN A 79 3.08 -9.53 -2.79
CA ASN A 79 2.96 -9.36 -1.33
C ASN A 79 3.79 -8.16 -0.82
N ALA A 80 5.03 -8.02 -1.31
CA ALA A 80 5.87 -6.87 -0.96
C ALA A 80 5.23 -5.55 -1.43
N TYR A 81 4.57 -5.55 -2.59
CA TYR A 81 3.88 -4.40 -3.13
C TYR A 81 2.66 -3.98 -2.31
N ASP A 82 1.83 -4.95 -1.87
CA ASP A 82 0.70 -4.70 -0.97
C ASP A 82 1.18 -4.11 0.37
N ALA A 83 2.25 -4.67 0.94
CA ALA A 83 2.86 -4.17 2.17
C ALA A 83 3.36 -2.72 2.06
N ILE A 84 3.90 -2.31 0.90
CA ILE A 84 4.28 -0.91 0.63
C ILE A 84 3.07 0.01 0.73
N GLY A 85 1.94 -0.36 0.12
CA GLY A 85 0.71 0.42 0.17
C GLY A 85 0.27 0.68 1.61
N ASN A 86 0.14 -0.39 2.40
CA ASN A 86 -0.28 -0.31 3.80
C ASN A 86 0.69 0.53 4.64
N ALA A 87 2.00 0.31 4.50
CA ALA A 87 3.01 1.07 5.23
C ALA A 87 3.05 2.55 4.82
N LEU A 88 2.81 2.88 3.54
CA LEU A 88 2.68 4.27 3.07
C LEU A 88 1.49 4.97 3.73
N TYR A 89 0.31 4.36 3.70
CA TYR A 89 -0.90 4.93 4.29
C TYR A 89 -0.79 5.13 5.79
N LYS A 90 -0.30 4.09 6.50
CA LYS A 90 -0.02 4.17 7.93
C LYS A 90 0.91 5.32 8.25
N ARG A 91 1.96 5.52 7.44
CA ARG A 91 2.92 6.62 7.64
C ARG A 91 2.27 8.00 7.51
N ILE A 92 1.42 8.18 6.52
CA ILE A 92 0.74 9.45 6.26
C ILE A 92 -0.16 9.79 7.45
N ILE A 93 -0.96 8.83 7.91
CA ILE A 93 -1.85 9.03 9.06
C ILE A 93 -1.06 9.29 10.34
N LEU A 94 0.03 8.55 10.60
CA LEU A 94 0.88 8.78 11.78
C LEU A 94 1.55 10.16 11.78
N LYS A 95 1.96 10.68 10.61
CA LYS A 95 2.50 12.04 10.49
C LYS A 95 1.43 13.08 10.81
N HIS A 96 0.22 12.89 10.30
CA HIS A 96 -0.91 13.76 10.61
C HIS A 96 -1.25 13.71 12.10
N LEU A 97 -1.26 12.52 12.71
CA LEU A 97 -1.47 12.37 14.15
C LEU A 97 -0.45 13.14 14.97
N LYS A 98 0.83 13.07 14.61
CA LYS A 98 1.90 13.86 15.24
C LYS A 98 1.65 15.37 15.09
N PHE A 99 1.19 15.83 13.92
CA PHE A 99 0.83 17.22 13.71
C PHE A 99 -0.31 17.67 14.63
N LEU A 100 -1.37 16.87 14.72
CA LEU A 100 -2.53 17.16 15.57
C LEU A 100 -2.17 17.20 17.07
N GLU A 101 -1.32 16.29 17.55
CA GLU A 101 -0.83 16.28 18.94
C GLU A 101 -0.05 17.56 19.32
N THR A 102 0.47 18.29 18.32
CA THR A 102 1.24 19.54 18.51
C THR A 102 0.50 20.81 18.14
N SER A 103 -0.70 20.71 17.58
CA SER A 103 -1.48 21.86 17.09
C SER A 103 -2.36 22.46 18.19
N SER A 104 -2.51 23.80 18.20
CA SER A 104 -3.47 24.46 19.08
C SER A 104 -4.91 24.19 18.60
N ALA A 105 -5.79 23.85 19.53
CA ALA A 105 -7.13 23.33 19.22
C ALA A 105 -7.99 24.33 18.43
N ASN A 106 -8.35 23.96 17.19
CA ASN A 106 -9.41 24.59 16.40
C ASN A 106 -10.46 23.57 15.96
N ASN A 107 -11.68 24.06 15.73
CA ASN A 107 -12.77 23.28 15.16
C ASN A 107 -12.65 23.23 13.63
N PHE A 108 -12.98 22.08 13.02
CA PHE A 108 -13.03 21.89 11.57
C PHE A 108 -14.35 21.21 11.16
N ASP A 109 -14.55 21.02 9.85
CA ASP A 109 -15.77 20.39 9.34
C ASP A 109 -15.87 18.92 9.78
N LEU A 110 -17.03 18.53 10.31
CA LEU A 110 -17.29 17.16 10.76
C LEU A 110 -17.26 16.17 9.59
N GLN A 111 -17.62 16.61 8.37
CA GLN A 111 -17.58 15.77 7.17
C GLN A 111 -16.17 15.22 6.89
N LEU A 112 -15.11 15.93 7.29
CA LEU A 112 -13.73 15.46 7.12
C LEU A 112 -13.40 14.24 7.99
N ASN A 113 -14.10 14.04 9.11
CA ASN A 113 -13.98 12.82 9.93
C ASN A 113 -14.68 11.63 9.30
N ASP A 114 -15.90 11.84 8.80
CA ASP A 114 -16.64 10.80 8.09
C ASP A 114 -15.89 10.34 6.85
N ASP A 115 -15.33 11.28 6.08
CA ASP A 115 -14.50 11.01 4.91
C ASP A 115 -13.21 10.25 5.29
N LEU A 116 -12.55 10.62 6.40
CA LEU A 116 -11.37 9.87 6.84
C LEU A 116 -11.73 8.44 7.23
N ALA A 117 -12.86 8.23 7.92
CA ALA A 117 -13.31 6.90 8.32
C ALA A 117 -13.59 6.03 7.08
N ASP A 118 -14.29 6.57 6.08
CA ASP A 118 -14.54 5.88 4.81
C ASP A 118 -13.24 5.57 4.05
N ILE A 119 -12.34 6.55 3.93
CA ILE A 119 -11.02 6.36 3.31
C ILE A 119 -10.25 5.27 4.06
N ALA A 120 -10.08 5.40 5.38
CA ALA A 120 -9.30 4.47 6.19
C ALA A 120 -9.85 3.04 6.15
N SER A 121 -11.18 2.89 6.13
CA SER A 121 -11.81 1.57 5.96
C SER A 121 -11.41 0.89 4.65
N LYS A 122 -11.15 1.66 3.58
CA LYS A 122 -10.69 1.17 2.27
C LYS A 122 -9.17 0.95 2.23
N LEU A 123 -8.41 1.68 3.03
CA LEU A 123 -6.94 1.57 3.10
C LEU A 123 -6.48 0.34 3.87
N HIS A 124 -7.24 -0.10 4.88
CA HIS A 124 -6.91 -1.29 5.69
C HIS A 124 -7.19 -2.62 4.95
N GLN A 125 -7.91 -2.56 3.84
CA GLN A 125 -8.33 -3.76 3.14
C GLN A 125 -7.26 -4.24 2.17
N PRO A 126 -7.06 -5.57 2.06
CA PRO A 126 -6.13 -6.11 1.09
C PRO A 126 -6.54 -5.68 -0.31
N LEU A 127 -5.57 -5.45 -1.20
CA LEU A 127 -5.82 -5.09 -2.61
C LEU A 127 -6.82 -6.04 -3.29
N SER A 128 -6.88 -7.30 -2.84
CA SER A 128 -7.82 -8.32 -3.31
C SER A 128 -9.30 -8.00 -3.09
N ARG A 129 -9.66 -7.03 -2.23
CA ARG A 129 -11.07 -6.64 -2.05
C ARG A 129 -11.63 -5.86 -3.23
N ASN A 130 -10.77 -5.19 -4.01
CA ASN A 130 -11.18 -4.70 -5.32
C ASN A 130 -11.41 -5.91 -6.24
N ILE A 131 -12.64 -6.12 -6.70
CA ILE A 131 -13.03 -7.32 -7.47
C ILE A 131 -12.09 -7.59 -8.65
N ILE A 132 -11.65 -6.54 -9.34
CA ILE A 132 -10.76 -6.66 -10.50
C ILE A 132 -9.36 -7.11 -10.06
N LEU A 133 -8.80 -6.47 -9.02
CA LEU A 133 -7.48 -6.84 -8.50
C LEU A 133 -7.49 -8.22 -7.83
N GLY A 134 -8.56 -8.55 -7.10
CA GLY A 134 -8.76 -9.86 -6.49
C GLY A 134 -8.86 -10.97 -7.53
N ALA A 135 -9.62 -10.75 -8.62
CA ALA A 135 -9.68 -11.70 -9.73
C ALA A 135 -8.30 -11.91 -10.37
N LEU A 136 -7.54 -10.83 -10.62
CA LEU A 136 -6.18 -10.93 -11.15
C LEU A 136 -5.24 -11.68 -10.19
N MET A 137 -5.29 -11.39 -8.89
CA MET A 137 -4.50 -12.10 -7.87
C MET A 137 -4.82 -13.59 -7.87
N ILE A 138 -6.10 -13.98 -7.94
CA ILE A 138 -6.50 -15.39 -7.98
C ILE A 138 -5.96 -16.08 -9.25
N ILE A 139 -6.10 -15.43 -10.41
CA ILE A 139 -5.56 -15.96 -11.68
C ILE A 139 -4.05 -16.15 -11.56
N ILE A 140 -3.31 -15.12 -11.14
CA ILE A 140 -1.85 -15.18 -10.98
C ILE A 140 -1.45 -16.28 -9.99
N LEU A 141 -2.18 -16.39 -8.87
CA LEU A 141 -1.92 -17.40 -7.83
C LEU A 141 -2.06 -18.81 -8.39
N ILE A 142 -3.16 -19.10 -9.10
CA ILE A 142 -3.37 -20.40 -9.74
C ILE A 142 -2.22 -20.69 -10.71
N GLY A 143 -1.86 -19.72 -11.57
CA GLY A 143 -0.76 -19.89 -12.52
C GLY A 143 0.58 -20.18 -11.85
N CYS A 144 0.91 -19.44 -10.80
CA CYS A 144 2.15 -19.61 -10.04
C CYS A 144 2.20 -20.96 -9.33
N ILE A 145 1.11 -21.36 -8.67
CA ILE A 145 0.98 -22.64 -7.98
C ILE A 145 1.12 -23.79 -8.99
N THR A 146 0.38 -23.76 -10.10
CA THR A 146 0.45 -24.79 -11.14
C THR A 146 1.87 -24.91 -11.71
N GLN A 147 2.52 -23.78 -12.02
CA GLN A 147 3.89 -23.76 -12.54
C GLN A 147 4.89 -24.38 -11.55
N THR A 148 4.76 -24.04 -10.26
CA THR A 148 5.62 -24.58 -9.20
C THR A 148 5.41 -26.08 -9.00
N PHE A 149 4.16 -26.57 -8.99
CA PHE A 149 3.88 -28.01 -8.81
C PHE A 149 4.19 -28.87 -10.04
N MET A 150 4.24 -28.27 -11.24
CA MET A 150 4.61 -28.97 -12.48
C MET A 150 6.11 -28.87 -12.78
N ASP A 151 6.97 -28.59 -11.79
CA ASP A 151 8.43 -28.45 -11.96
C ASP A 151 8.84 -27.53 -13.12
N ASN A 152 8.11 -26.43 -13.26
CA ASN A 152 8.27 -25.43 -14.32
C ASN A 152 7.93 -25.89 -15.75
N GLN A 153 7.20 -26.99 -15.90
CA GLN A 153 6.79 -27.55 -17.20
C GLN A 153 5.44 -27.03 -17.72
N PHE A 154 4.78 -26.12 -17.00
CA PHE A 154 3.47 -25.61 -17.42
C PHE A 154 3.62 -24.59 -18.56
N ILE A 155 3.46 -25.07 -19.80
CA ILE A 155 3.69 -24.32 -21.05
C ILE A 155 2.86 -23.03 -21.13
N TYR A 156 1.68 -23.01 -20.51
CA TYR A 156 0.79 -21.85 -20.51
C TYR A 156 1.22 -20.76 -19.52
N TYR A 157 2.24 -20.99 -18.69
CA TYR A 157 2.69 -20.02 -17.69
C TYR A 157 3.13 -18.69 -18.30
N LYS A 158 3.69 -18.69 -19.51
CA LYS A 158 4.04 -17.46 -20.26
C LYS A 158 2.86 -16.51 -20.47
N PHE A 159 1.63 -17.01 -20.54
CA PHE A 159 0.44 -16.16 -20.68
C PHE A 159 0.11 -15.38 -19.40
N PHE A 160 0.69 -15.76 -18.25
CA PHE A 160 0.50 -15.07 -16.98
C PHE A 160 1.33 -13.78 -16.87
N ILE A 161 2.19 -13.46 -17.85
CA ILE A 161 2.86 -12.15 -17.94
C ILE A 161 1.83 -11.03 -17.98
N ILE A 162 0.81 -11.17 -18.83
CA ILE A 162 -0.21 -10.14 -19.05
C ILE A 162 -1.00 -9.83 -17.76
N PRO A 163 -1.65 -10.80 -17.08
CA PRO A 163 -2.36 -10.52 -15.84
C PRO A 163 -1.44 -9.99 -14.74
N THR A 164 -0.17 -10.42 -14.68
CA THR A 164 0.81 -9.91 -13.71
C THR A 164 1.12 -8.44 -13.93
N LEU A 165 1.43 -8.03 -15.17
CA LEU A 165 1.69 -6.62 -15.50
C LEU A 165 0.44 -5.76 -15.31
N LEU A 166 -0.73 -6.27 -15.71
CA LEU A 166 -2.00 -5.59 -15.53
C LEU A 166 -2.32 -5.37 -14.05
N PHE A 167 -2.03 -6.36 -13.19
CA PHE A 167 -2.16 -6.23 -11.75
C PHE A 167 -1.33 -5.05 -11.23
N TYR A 168 -0.04 -4.95 -11.58
CA TYR A 168 0.81 -3.85 -11.10
C TYR A 168 0.32 -2.47 -11.56
N VAL A 169 -0.12 -2.34 -12.81
CA VAL A 169 -0.64 -1.07 -13.33
C VAL A 169 -1.90 -0.67 -12.56
N LEU A 170 -2.88 -1.57 -12.44
CA LEU A 170 -4.14 -1.27 -11.76
C LEU A 170 -3.96 -1.04 -10.26
N ALA A 171 -3.10 -1.83 -9.62
CA ALA A 171 -2.78 -1.67 -8.20
C ALA A 171 -2.07 -0.33 -7.94
N SER A 172 -1.16 0.09 -8.82
CA SER A 172 -0.52 1.42 -8.75
C SER A 172 -1.52 2.56 -8.84
N LEU A 173 -2.46 2.49 -9.80
CA LEU A 173 -3.50 3.49 -9.96
C LEU A 173 -4.43 3.54 -8.74
N ASN A 174 -4.82 2.37 -8.21
CA ASN A 174 -5.62 2.27 -7.00
C ASN A 174 -4.89 2.90 -5.81
N ILE A 175 -3.60 2.58 -5.63
CA ILE A 175 -2.80 3.10 -4.53
C ILE A 175 -2.69 4.63 -4.61
N TRP A 176 -2.42 5.14 -5.81
CA TRP A 176 -2.26 6.56 -6.08
C TRP A 176 -3.55 7.36 -5.85
N ASN A 177 -4.70 6.83 -6.29
CA ASN A 177 -5.99 7.48 -6.09
C ASN A 177 -6.34 7.59 -4.60
N ASN A 178 -6.11 6.52 -3.84
CA ASN A 178 -6.33 6.51 -2.41
C ASN A 178 -5.35 7.44 -1.67
N TYR A 179 -4.09 7.48 -2.10
CA TYR A 179 -3.10 8.44 -1.59
C TYR A 179 -3.57 9.88 -1.75
N LYS A 180 -4.07 10.25 -2.95
CA LYS A 180 -4.57 11.60 -3.22
C LYS A 180 -5.74 11.96 -2.31
N LYS A 181 -6.72 11.06 -2.17
CA LYS A 181 -7.90 11.27 -1.30
C LYS A 181 -7.50 11.48 0.16
N LEU A 182 -6.66 10.59 0.69
CA LEU A 182 -6.16 10.68 2.06
C LEU A 182 -5.42 12.00 2.31
N LYS A 183 -4.51 12.36 1.40
CA LYS A 183 -3.71 13.58 1.54
C LYS A 183 -4.55 14.85 1.41
N ALA A 184 -5.54 14.88 0.52
CA ALA A 184 -6.46 16.01 0.40
C ALA A 184 -7.22 16.24 1.71
N ASN A 185 -7.84 15.18 2.25
CA ASN A 185 -8.57 15.24 3.52
C ASN A 185 -7.69 15.67 4.70
N ILE A 186 -6.47 15.14 4.80
CA ILE A 186 -5.50 15.54 5.82
C ILE A 186 -5.11 17.02 5.68
N ASN A 187 -4.72 17.44 4.48
CA ASN A 187 -4.27 18.81 4.23
C ASN A 187 -5.37 19.84 4.53
N GLU A 188 -6.63 19.50 4.29
CA GLU A 188 -7.77 20.37 4.59
C GLU A 188 -7.94 20.59 6.10
N VAL A 189 -7.76 19.54 6.91
CA VAL A 189 -7.74 19.67 8.37
C VAL A 189 -6.53 20.48 8.83
N GLU A 190 -5.33 20.20 8.30
CA GLU A 190 -4.09 20.87 8.71
C GLU A 190 -4.06 22.36 8.32
N SER A 191 -4.62 22.72 7.16
CA SER A 191 -4.72 24.13 6.71
C SER A 191 -5.82 24.92 7.44
N SER A 192 -6.80 24.24 8.02
CA SER A 192 -7.82 24.85 8.88
C SER A 192 -7.29 25.16 10.29
N GLN A 193 -6.13 24.61 10.68
CA GLN A 193 -5.45 24.97 11.92
C GLN A 193 -4.72 26.31 11.73
N PRO A 194 -4.71 27.19 12.74
CA PRO A 194 -3.95 28.42 12.65
C PRO A 194 -2.47 28.01 12.59
N SER A 195 -1.79 28.37 11.50
CA SER A 195 -0.35 28.15 11.35
C SER A 195 0.35 28.62 12.63
N PHE A 196 1.33 27.84 13.12
CA PHE A 196 2.38 28.39 13.98
C PHE A 196 2.88 29.67 13.31
N SER A 197 2.45 30.82 13.79
CA SER A 197 3.12 32.08 13.54
C SER A 197 4.54 31.86 14.04
N THR A 198 5.47 31.81 13.10
CA THR A 198 6.91 31.88 13.29
C THR A 198 7.25 32.68 14.55
N VAL A 199 7.88 32.01 15.52
CA VAL A 199 8.71 32.63 16.54
C VAL A 199 10.15 32.28 16.22
#